data_AF-A2FCK3-F1
#
_entry.id   AF-A2FCK3-F1
#
_cell.length_a   1.000
_cell.length_b   1.000
_cell.length_c   1.000
_cell.angle_alpha   90.00
_cell.angle_beta   90.00
_cell.angle_gamma   90.00
#
_symmetry.space_group_name_H-M   'P 1'
#
loop_
_entity.id
_entity.type
_entity.pdbx_description
1 polymer ?
#
loop_
_entity_poly.entity_id
_entity_poly.type
_entity_poly.pdbx_seq_one_letter_code
_entity_poly.pdbx_strand_id
1 'polypeptide(L)'
;MTRIPSIFELQLPSNTISLFNGINSHQPVSIKAPEEKSYNLKGLWSPKEDENLKKAISTKRGPISWDEIAKFVPGRSPKQCRERWTYRLCPNVNKAPFERWEDEFIIIEREKIGNRWTEIAAKLPGRTSCAIKNRWYTVLKNRISNGYFSTFNYLQPQNINQTCAPQTTQYHI
;
A
#
# COMPACT_ATOMS: atom_id res chain seq x y z
N MET A 1 14.24 -17.94 44.16
CA MET A 1 13.99 -17.01 43.05
C MET A 1 15.17 -16.05 42.97
N THR A 2 16.14 -16.31 42.10
CA THR A 2 17.37 -15.50 41.98
C THR A 2 17.16 -14.42 40.92
N ARG A 3 17.26 -13.16 41.34
CA ARG A 3 17.10 -11.96 40.49
C ARG A 3 18.28 -11.86 39.52
N ILE A 4 18.00 -11.75 38.23
CA ILE A 4 19.02 -11.49 37.19
C ILE A 4 19.38 -9.99 37.27
N PRO A 5 20.67 -9.61 37.46
CA PRO A 5 21.08 -8.22 37.58
C PRO A 5 20.99 -7.45 36.25
N SER A 6 20.87 -6.13 36.35
CA SER A 6 20.72 -5.19 35.23
C SER A 6 22.04 -5.01 34.46
N ILE A 7 21.97 -4.67 33.17
CA ILE A 7 23.14 -4.40 32.33
C ILE A 7 24.02 -3.25 32.85
N PHE A 8 23.46 -2.37 33.69
CA PHE A 8 24.17 -1.27 34.34
C PHE A 8 24.99 -1.70 35.58
N GLU A 9 24.82 -2.92 36.08
CA GLU A 9 25.58 -3.46 37.23
C GLU A 9 26.78 -4.32 36.80
N LEU A 10 26.98 -4.55 35.50
CA LEU A 10 28.13 -5.29 34.98
C LEU A 10 29.27 -4.33 34.61
N GLN A 11 30.10 -4.02 35.61
CA GLN A 11 31.34 -3.29 35.39
C GLN A 11 32.36 -4.25 34.77
N LEU A 12 32.64 -4.08 33.47
CA LEU A 12 33.66 -4.87 32.79
C LEU A 12 35.05 -4.50 33.33
N PRO A 13 35.92 -5.49 33.60
CA PRO A 13 37.26 -5.23 34.12
C PRO A 13 38.15 -4.54 33.06
N SER A 14 38.95 -3.58 33.52
CA SER A 14 39.75 -2.64 32.71
C SER A 14 40.91 -3.25 31.89
N ASN A 15 40.98 -4.58 31.79
CA ASN A 15 42.04 -5.33 31.13
C ASN A 15 41.66 -5.85 29.74
N THR A 16 40.50 -5.47 29.19
CA THR A 16 40.06 -5.84 27.83
C THR A 16 40.71 -5.03 26.71
N ILE A 17 41.32 -3.88 27.02
CA ILE A 17 41.91 -2.97 26.01
C ILE A 17 43.24 -3.48 25.43
N SER A 18 43.94 -4.39 26.12
CA SER A 18 45.24 -4.90 25.67
C SER A 18 45.17 -5.98 24.58
N LEU A 19 43.98 -6.51 24.26
CA LEU A 19 43.82 -7.54 23.22
C LEU A 19 43.74 -6.98 21.79
N PHE A 20 43.63 -5.66 21.61
CA PHE A 20 43.37 -5.07 20.28
C PHE A 20 44.62 -4.53 19.56
N ASN A 21 45.79 -4.49 20.21
CA ASN A 21 47.00 -3.90 19.63
C ASN A 21 47.87 -4.89 18.84
N GLY A 22 47.32 -6.06 18.46
CA GLY A 22 48.07 -7.19 17.92
C GLY A 22 47.88 -7.52 16.44
N ILE A 23 47.22 -6.68 15.63
CA ILE A 23 47.04 -6.97 14.19
C ILE A 23 47.46 -5.75 13.37
N ASN A 24 48.78 -5.63 13.17
CA ASN A 24 49.38 -4.78 12.15
C ASN A 24 50.03 -5.68 11.11
N SER A 25 49.32 -5.92 10.01
CA SER A 25 49.86 -6.17 8.66
C SER A 25 48.74 -6.73 7.79
N HIS A 26 48.25 -5.94 6.84
CA HIS A 26 48.02 -6.35 5.46
C HIS A 26 47.38 -5.19 4.70
N GLN A 27 48.16 -4.64 3.75
CA GLN A 27 47.78 -4.09 2.44
C GLN A 27 46.44 -3.35 2.31
N PRO A 28 46.41 -2.09 1.82
CA PRO A 28 45.15 -1.41 1.52
C PRO A 28 44.46 -2.09 0.33
N VAL A 29 43.58 -3.05 0.59
CA VAL A 29 42.64 -3.56 -0.40
C VAL A 29 41.65 -2.42 -0.66
N SER A 30 41.69 -1.85 -1.86
CA SER A 30 40.66 -0.93 -2.35
C SER A 30 39.36 -1.71 -2.55
N ILE A 31 38.66 -1.97 -1.45
CA ILE A 31 37.26 -2.35 -1.48
C ILE A 31 36.53 -1.07 -1.86
N LYS A 32 36.16 -0.93 -3.15
CA LYS A 32 35.19 0.10 -3.56
C LYS A 32 34.00 -0.07 -2.64
N ALA A 33 33.75 0.96 -1.82
CA ALA A 33 32.61 0.97 -0.92
C ALA A 33 31.37 0.60 -1.74
N PRO A 34 30.52 -0.35 -1.29
CA PRO A 34 29.24 -0.55 -1.93
C PRO A 34 28.58 0.83 -1.94
N GLU A 35 28.19 1.33 -3.11
CA GLU A 35 27.37 2.54 -3.19
C GLU A 35 26.18 2.31 -2.28
N GLU A 36 26.19 2.94 -1.11
CA GLU A 36 25.06 2.89 -0.20
C GLU A 36 23.91 3.52 -0.97
N LYS A 37 23.00 2.68 -1.48
CA LYS A 37 21.69 3.12 -1.93
C LYS A 37 21.00 3.65 -0.68
N SER A 38 21.27 4.90 -0.37
CA SER A 38 20.55 5.71 0.61
C SER A 38 19.11 5.65 0.20
N TYR A 39 18.35 4.75 0.83
CA TYR A 39 16.91 4.70 0.75
C TYR A 39 16.39 5.90 1.53
N ASN A 40 16.64 7.09 0.97
CA ASN A 40 16.04 8.32 1.45
C ASN A 40 14.54 8.04 1.50
N LEU A 41 14.00 7.95 2.71
CA LEU A 41 12.57 8.00 2.98
C LEU A 41 12.13 9.44 2.68
N LYS A 42 12.26 9.87 1.41
CA LYS A 42 11.75 11.16 0.96
C LYS A 42 10.26 11.19 1.30
N GLY A 43 9.83 12.28 1.94
CA GLY A 43 8.50 12.44 2.51
C GLY A 43 7.36 12.43 1.48
N LEU A 44 6.42 13.37 1.61
CA LEU A 44 5.25 13.47 0.73
C LEU A 44 5.68 13.53 -0.75
N TRP A 45 4.93 12.88 -1.63
CA TRP A 45 5.14 12.95 -3.07
C TRP A 45 4.78 14.34 -3.58
N SER A 46 5.72 15.01 -4.23
CA SER A 46 5.47 16.27 -4.89
C SER A 46 4.71 16.06 -6.21
N PRO A 47 3.92 17.06 -6.67
CA PRO A 47 3.28 17.00 -7.98
C PRO A 47 4.28 16.76 -9.12
N LYS A 48 5.49 17.30 -9.00
CA LYS A 48 6.54 17.12 -10.00
C LYS A 48 7.04 15.68 -10.09
N GLU A 49 7.23 15.02 -8.95
CA GLU A 49 7.57 13.59 -8.92
C GLU A 49 6.45 12.75 -9.55
N ASP A 50 5.18 13.08 -9.28
CA ASP A 50 4.03 12.39 -9.88
C ASP A 50 3.96 12.57 -11.40
N GLU A 51 4.24 13.77 -11.92
CA GLU A 51 4.33 14.05 -13.36
C GLU A 51 5.45 13.25 -14.01
N ASN A 52 6.64 13.24 -13.42
CA ASN A 52 7.78 12.50 -13.92
C ASN A 52 7.45 11.00 -13.97
N LEU A 53 6.80 10.47 -12.93
CA LEU A 53 6.37 9.08 -12.86
C LEU A 53 5.34 8.74 -13.95
N LYS A 54 4.33 9.60 -14.15
CA LYS A 54 3.34 9.43 -15.23
C LYS A 54 3.98 9.44 -16.61
N LYS A 55 4.86 10.41 -16.88
CA LYS A 55 5.54 10.56 -18.18
C LYS A 55 6.47 9.37 -18.47
N ALA A 56 7.21 8.91 -17.46
CA ALA A 56 8.08 7.75 -17.59
C ALA A 56 7.29 6.50 -17.97
N ILE A 57 6.13 6.28 -17.34
CA ILE A 57 5.26 5.13 -17.61
C ILE A 57 4.58 5.25 -18.98
N SER A 58 4.09 6.43 -19.36
CA SER A 58 3.43 6.64 -20.66
C SER A 58 4.37 6.43 -21.86
N THR A 59 5.68 6.55 -21.64
CA THR A 59 6.70 6.33 -22.68
C THR A 59 7.00 4.85 -22.90
N LYS A 60 6.63 3.95 -21.97
CA LYS A 60 6.90 2.53 -22.08
C LYS A 60 5.85 1.83 -22.94
N ARG A 61 6.30 1.02 -23.89
CA ARG A 61 5.46 0.10 -24.68
C ARG A 61 5.78 -1.31 -24.21
N GLY A 62 4.90 -1.92 -23.41
CA GLY A 62 5.07 -3.28 -22.87
C GLY A 62 5.18 -3.35 -21.33
N PRO A 63 5.70 -4.47 -20.79
CA PRO A 63 5.83 -4.67 -19.34
C PRO A 63 6.64 -3.55 -18.66
N ILE A 64 6.12 -3.03 -17.55
CA ILE A 64 6.75 -1.91 -16.83
C ILE A 64 7.88 -2.45 -15.95
N SER A 65 9.13 -2.11 -16.31
CA SER A 65 10.29 -2.28 -15.45
C SER A 65 10.43 -1.12 -14.46
N TRP A 66 10.10 -1.36 -13.19
CA TRP A 66 10.12 -0.31 -12.15
C TRP A 66 11.52 0.24 -11.87
N ASP A 67 12.57 -0.57 -12.08
CA ASP A 67 13.96 -0.13 -11.97
C ASP A 67 14.32 0.92 -13.02
N GLU A 68 13.77 0.79 -14.23
CA GLU A 68 13.95 1.81 -15.27
C GLU A 68 13.14 3.07 -14.96
N ILE A 69 11.91 2.91 -14.47
CA ILE A 69 11.05 4.04 -14.09
C ILE A 69 11.70 4.87 -12.97
N ALA A 70 12.29 4.22 -11.97
CA ALA A 70 12.92 4.92 -10.84
C ALA A 70 14.06 5.87 -11.26
N LYS A 71 14.74 5.60 -12.40
CA LYS A 71 15.78 6.49 -12.94
C LYS A 71 15.23 7.88 -13.31
N PHE A 72 13.94 7.98 -13.62
CA PHE A 72 13.27 9.24 -13.96
C PHE A 72 12.71 9.98 -12.73
N VAL A 73 12.73 9.36 -11.54
CA VAL A 73 12.23 9.94 -10.29
C VAL A 73 13.36 9.94 -9.24
N PRO A 74 14.26 10.94 -9.27
CA PRO A 74 15.48 10.91 -8.47
C PRO A 74 15.21 10.90 -6.96
N GLY A 75 15.78 9.91 -6.28
CA GLY A 75 15.64 9.72 -4.84
C GLY A 75 14.33 9.06 -4.39
N ARG A 76 13.58 8.44 -5.32
CA ARG A 76 12.55 7.46 -5.01
C ARG A 76 13.01 6.08 -5.44
N SER A 77 12.70 5.06 -4.65
CA SER A 77 13.00 3.68 -4.99
C SER A 77 12.00 3.12 -6.01
N PRO A 78 12.38 2.07 -6.77
CA PRO A 78 11.47 1.36 -7.67
C PRO A 78 10.18 0.90 -6.98
N LYS A 79 10.31 0.39 -5.75
CA LYS A 79 9.18 -0.01 -4.91
C LYS A 79 8.23 1.16 -4.63
N GLN A 80 8.76 2.31 -4.22
CA GLN A 80 7.96 3.49 -3.96
C GLN A 80 7.23 3.97 -5.23
N CYS A 81 7.90 3.94 -6.39
CA CYS A 81 7.30 4.31 -7.66
C CYS A 81 6.14 3.38 -8.03
N ARG A 82 6.32 2.06 -7.88
CA ARG A 82 5.26 1.06 -8.11
C ARG A 82 4.05 1.30 -7.22
N GLU A 83 4.28 1.49 -5.92
CA GLU A 83 3.20 1.72 -4.94
C GLU A 83 2.45 3.01 -5.25
N ARG A 84 3.18 4.10 -5.55
CA ARG A 84 2.57 5.39 -5.92
C ARG A 84 1.70 5.26 -7.16
N TRP A 85 2.19 4.59 -8.19
CA TRP A 85 1.42 4.33 -9.40
C TRP A 85 0.18 3.50 -9.10
N THR A 86 0.36 2.31 -8.53
CA THR A 86 -0.69 1.31 -8.33
C THR A 86 -1.81 1.82 -7.44
N TYR A 87 -1.49 2.61 -6.41
CA TYR A 87 -2.47 3.03 -5.42
C TYR A 87 -3.05 4.44 -5.64
N ARG A 88 -2.38 5.31 -6.42
CA ARG A 88 -2.77 6.73 -6.52
C ARG A 88 -2.84 7.28 -7.93
N LEU A 89 -1.89 6.94 -8.81
CA LEU A 89 -1.76 7.60 -10.13
C LEU A 89 -2.36 6.81 -11.28
N CYS A 90 -2.47 5.48 -11.18
CA CYS A 90 -3.03 4.63 -12.21
C CYS A 90 -4.46 5.09 -12.55
N PRO A 91 -4.81 5.31 -13.83
CA PRO A 91 -6.14 5.77 -14.24
C PRO A 91 -7.28 4.87 -13.76
N ASN A 92 -7.00 3.57 -13.62
CA ASN A 92 -7.99 2.58 -13.18
C ASN A 92 -8.35 2.73 -11.69
N VAL A 93 -7.65 3.55 -10.91
CA VAL A 93 -7.98 3.78 -9.51
C VAL A 93 -9.11 4.81 -9.42
N ASN A 94 -10.29 4.36 -9.00
CA ASN A 94 -11.44 5.22 -8.78
C ASN A 94 -11.23 6.11 -7.54
N LYS A 95 -11.26 7.43 -7.76
CA LYS A 95 -11.09 8.47 -6.74
C LYS A 95 -12.42 9.05 -6.25
N ALA A 96 -13.54 8.65 -6.84
CA ALA A 96 -14.86 9.07 -6.41
C ALA A 96 -15.15 8.60 -4.98
N PRO A 97 -16.09 9.26 -4.27
CA PRO A 97 -16.60 8.76 -2.99
C PRO A 97 -17.07 7.30 -3.10
N PHE A 98 -17.01 6.55 -2.01
CA PHE A 98 -17.59 5.21 -1.97
C PHE A 98 -19.11 5.29 -2.07
N GLU A 99 -19.66 4.53 -3.00
CA GLU A 99 -21.11 4.36 -3.16
C GLU A 99 -21.67 3.41 -2.10
N ARG A 100 -22.98 3.48 -1.87
CA ARG A 100 -23.64 2.68 -0.84
C ARG A 100 -23.50 1.18 -1.09
N TRP A 101 -23.68 0.73 -2.34
CA TRP A 101 -23.52 -0.68 -2.69
C TRP A 101 -22.07 -1.17 -2.50
N GLU A 102 -21.07 -0.31 -2.71
CA GLU A 102 -19.66 -0.65 -2.45
C GLU A 102 -19.43 -0.84 -0.96
N ASP A 103 -19.99 0.03 -0.12
CA ASP A 103 -19.92 -0.10 1.34
C ASP A 103 -20.60 -1.41 1.80
N GLU A 104 -21.79 -1.71 1.30
CA GLU A 104 -22.52 -2.96 1.59
C GLU A 104 -21.71 -4.18 1.21
N PHE A 105 -21.15 -4.19 0.00
CA PHE A 105 -20.32 -5.26 -0.50
C PHE A 105 -19.10 -5.49 0.39
N ILE A 106 -18.40 -4.41 0.80
CA ILE A 106 -17.23 -4.50 1.69
C ILE A 106 -17.62 -5.14 3.02
N ILE A 107 -18.78 -4.78 3.58
CA ILE A 107 -19.24 -5.31 4.87
C ILE A 107 -19.53 -6.81 4.73
N ILE A 108 -20.36 -7.19 3.76
CA ILE A 108 -20.78 -8.58 3.52
C ILE A 108 -19.57 -9.47 3.24
N GLU A 109 -18.69 -9.02 2.34
CA GLU A 109 -17.55 -9.83 1.94
C GLU A 109 -16.54 -9.97 3.08
N ARG A 110 -16.29 -8.90 3.84
CA ARG A 110 -15.45 -8.98 5.04
C ARG A 110 -16.04 -9.90 6.10
N GLU A 111 -17.36 -9.97 6.26
CA GLU A 111 -17.98 -10.92 7.19
C GLU A 111 -17.72 -12.37 6.77
N LYS A 112 -17.73 -12.66 5.46
CA LYS A 112 -17.43 -13.98 4.90
C LYS A 112 -15.93 -14.36 4.98
N ILE A 113 -15.06 -13.45 4.56
CA ILE A 113 -13.64 -13.73 4.32
C ILE A 113 -12.67 -12.98 5.25
N GLY A 114 -13.17 -12.17 6.17
CA GLY A 114 -12.35 -11.39 7.10
C GLY A 114 -11.58 -10.26 6.40
N ASN A 115 -10.45 -9.86 6.98
CA ASN A 115 -9.65 -8.71 6.52
C ASN A 115 -8.78 -9.02 5.27
N ARG A 116 -9.27 -9.85 4.35
CA ARG A 116 -8.58 -10.19 3.09
C ARG A 116 -8.81 -9.12 2.03
N TRP A 117 -8.29 -7.91 2.28
CA TRP A 117 -8.59 -6.71 1.47
C TRP A 117 -8.22 -6.84 0.00
N THR A 118 -7.19 -7.60 -0.34
CA THR A 118 -6.79 -7.87 -1.73
C THR A 118 -7.82 -8.71 -2.48
N GLU A 119 -8.40 -9.69 -1.80
CA GLU A 119 -9.45 -10.56 -2.35
C GLU A 119 -10.77 -9.80 -2.51
N ILE A 120 -11.12 -8.95 -1.53
CA ILE A 120 -12.28 -8.05 -1.64
C ILE A 120 -12.08 -7.05 -2.78
N ALA A 121 -10.89 -6.46 -2.91
CA ALA A 121 -10.56 -5.52 -3.99
C ALA A 121 -10.64 -6.15 -5.38
N ALA A 122 -10.29 -7.43 -5.51
CA ALA A 122 -10.39 -8.14 -6.78
C ALA A 122 -11.85 -8.21 -7.29
N LYS A 123 -12.84 -8.12 -6.40
CA LYS A 123 -14.27 -8.13 -6.71
C LYS A 123 -14.88 -6.73 -6.89
N LEU A 124 -14.13 -5.66 -6.60
CA LEU A 124 -14.57 -4.27 -6.75
C LEU A 124 -13.71 -3.55 -7.80
N PRO A 125 -14.18 -3.43 -9.06
CA PRO A 125 -13.39 -2.81 -10.11
C PRO A 125 -13.05 -1.37 -9.76
N GLY A 126 -11.77 -1.05 -9.89
CA GLY A 126 -11.24 0.29 -9.64
C GLY A 126 -11.07 0.70 -8.17
N ARG A 127 -11.48 -0.13 -7.20
CA ARG A 127 -11.14 0.08 -5.78
C ARG A 127 -9.89 -0.70 -5.41
N THR A 128 -8.95 -0.03 -4.77
CA THR A 128 -7.72 -0.69 -4.28
C THR A 128 -7.93 -1.29 -2.90
N SER A 129 -7.20 -2.35 -2.57
CA SER A 129 -7.23 -2.98 -1.24
C SER A 129 -6.92 -1.99 -0.11
N CYS A 130 -6.03 -1.04 -0.35
CA CYS A 130 -5.75 0.07 0.57
C CYS A 130 -6.96 0.98 0.77
N ALA A 131 -7.70 1.31 -0.29
CA ALA A 131 -8.90 2.15 -0.20
C ALA A 131 -10.00 1.45 0.59
N ILE A 132 -10.24 0.16 0.35
CA ILE A 132 -11.23 -0.66 1.07
C ILE A 132 -10.86 -0.77 2.54
N LYS A 133 -9.61 -1.12 2.84
CA LYS A 133 -9.09 -1.16 4.22
C LYS A 133 -9.33 0.18 4.93
N ASN A 134 -8.98 1.29 4.26
CA ASN A 134 -9.17 2.61 4.82
C ASN A 134 -10.65 2.92 5.07
N ARG A 135 -11.53 2.64 4.10
CA ARG A 135 -12.98 2.83 4.21
C ARG A 135 -13.56 2.05 5.39
N TRP A 136 -13.10 0.82 5.60
CA TRP A 136 -13.50 0.02 6.75
C TRP A 136 -13.14 0.68 8.08
N TYR A 137 -11.86 1.01 8.29
CA TYR A 137 -11.39 1.53 9.59
C TYR A 137 -11.83 2.96 9.88
N THR A 138 -12.07 3.77 8.85
CA THR A 138 -12.46 5.18 9.02
C THR A 138 -13.96 5.40 9.12
N VAL A 139 -14.76 4.54 8.47
CA VAL A 139 -16.20 4.78 8.33
C VAL A 139 -17.01 3.56 8.74
N LEU A 140 -16.81 2.40 8.09
CA LEU A 140 -17.75 1.28 8.21
C LEU A 140 -17.73 0.63 9.59
N LYS A 141 -16.54 0.48 10.20
CA LYS A 141 -16.40 -0.11 11.52
C LYS A 141 -17.26 0.61 12.56
N ASN A 142 -17.22 1.94 12.56
CA ASN A 142 -17.98 2.76 13.50
C ASN A 142 -19.48 2.76 13.16
N ARG A 143 -19.85 2.77 11.88
CA ARG A 143 -21.27 2.71 11.46
C ARG A 143 -21.96 1.42 11.90
N ILE A 144 -21.25 0.29 11.81
CA ILE A 144 -21.76 -1.01 12.26
C ILE A 144 -21.87 -1.02 13.79
N SER A 145 -20.83 -0.60 14.51
CA SER A 145 -20.86 -0.54 15.98
C SER A 145 -21.96 0.38 16.51
N ASN A 146 -22.28 1.45 15.79
CA ASN A 146 -23.32 2.41 16.18
C ASN A 146 -24.73 2.01 15.69
N GLY A 147 -24.92 0.83 15.10
CA GLY A 147 -26.24 0.31 14.71
C GLY A 147 -26.88 0.96 13.48
N TYR A 148 -26.18 1.85 12.77
CA TYR A 148 -26.70 2.53 11.56
C TYR A 148 -26.73 1.62 10.31
N PHE A 149 -26.22 0.39 10.41
CA PHE A 149 -26.12 -0.55 9.31
C PHE A 149 -26.38 -1.97 9.82
N SER A 150 -27.63 -2.45 9.74
CA SER A 150 -27.95 -3.85 10.06
C SER A 150 -27.67 -4.74 8.85
N THR A 151 -26.69 -5.63 8.93
CA THR A 151 -26.42 -6.65 7.90
C THR A 151 -27.62 -7.59 7.68
N PHE A 152 -28.52 -7.72 8.65
CA PHE A 152 -29.70 -8.59 8.61
C PHE A 152 -30.83 -8.14 7.67
N ASN A 153 -30.96 -6.85 7.34
CA ASN A 153 -32.10 -6.36 6.53
C ASN A 153 -31.93 -6.57 5.02
N TYR A 154 -30.77 -7.01 4.54
CA TYR A 154 -30.48 -7.16 3.10
C TYR A 154 -30.09 -8.59 2.69
N LEU A 155 -30.07 -9.54 3.62
CA LEU A 155 -29.87 -10.97 3.33
C LEU A 155 -31.15 -11.69 2.86
N GLN A 156 -32.27 -10.97 2.67
CA GLN A 156 -33.41 -11.56 1.97
C GLN A 156 -33.08 -11.66 0.47
N PRO A 157 -33.25 -12.84 -0.15
CA PRO A 157 -33.05 -12.98 -1.59
C PRO A 157 -34.00 -12.02 -2.30
N GLN A 158 -33.44 -11.08 -3.06
CA GLN A 158 -34.21 -10.13 -3.85
C GLN A 158 -35.12 -10.92 -4.80
N ASN A 159 -36.42 -10.69 -4.65
CA ASN A 159 -37.43 -11.08 -5.63
C ASN A 159 -37.00 -10.57 -7.00
N ILE A 160 -36.54 -11.48 -7.85
CA ILE A 160 -36.44 -11.33 -9.29
C ILE A 160 -37.83 -11.09 -9.86
N ASN A 161 -38.32 -9.85 -9.83
CA ASN A 161 -39.40 -9.35 -10.68
C ASN A 161 -39.53 -7.83 -10.53
N GLN A 162 -38.63 -7.08 -11.18
CA GLN A 162 -38.98 -5.76 -11.70
C GLN A 162 -38.11 -5.45 -12.91
N THR A 163 -38.69 -5.76 -14.07
CA THR A 163 -38.30 -5.30 -15.39
C THR A 163 -38.25 -3.77 -15.41
N CYS A 164 -37.08 -3.19 -15.71
CA CYS A 164 -36.98 -1.83 -16.25
C CYS A 164 -36.47 -1.93 -17.69
N ALA A 165 -37.35 -1.55 -18.62
CA ALA A 165 -37.16 -1.60 -20.06
C ALA A 165 -36.02 -0.68 -20.54
N PRO A 166 -35.35 -1.01 -21.66
CA PRO A 166 -34.40 -0.10 -22.29
C PRO A 166 -35.15 1.05 -22.98
N GLN A 167 -34.85 2.29 -22.57
CA GLN A 167 -35.27 3.48 -23.30
C GLN A 167 -34.48 3.54 -24.62
N THR A 168 -35.20 3.38 -25.73
CA THR A 168 -34.67 3.53 -27.08
C THR A 168 -34.62 5.02 -27.42
N THR A 169 -33.43 5.60 -27.51
CA THR A 169 -33.25 6.95 -28.07
C THR A 169 -33.38 6.86 -29.60
N GLN A 170 -34.52 7.32 -30.13
CA GLN A 170 -34.73 7.50 -31.57
C GLN A 170 -33.86 8.66 -32.07
N TYR A 171 -33.01 8.39 -33.07
CA TYR A 171 -32.39 9.42 -33.89
C TYR A 171 -33.42 9.90 -34.92
N HIS A 172 -33.78 11.18 -34.87
CA HIS A 172 -34.48 11.84 -35.97
C HIS A 172 -33.47 12.28 -37.03
N ILE A 173 -33.79 11.96 -38.27
CA ILE A 173 -33.11 12.34 -39.52
C ILE A 173 -33.32 13.84 -39.77
#